data_AF-A0A165Z2E3-F1
#
_entry.id   AF-A0A165Z2E3-F1
#
_cell.length_a   1.000
_cell.length_b   1.000
_cell.length_c   1.000
_cell.angle_alpha   90.00
_cell.angle_beta   90.00
_cell.angle_gamma   90.00
#
_symmetry.space_group_name_H-M   'P 1'
#
loop_
_entity.id
_entity.type
_entity.pdbx_description
1 polymer ?
#
loop_
_entity_poly.entity_id
_entity_poly.type
_entity_poly.pdbx_seq_one_letter_code
_entity_poly.pdbx_strand_id
1 'polypeptide(L)'
;MSSSEPPSSQPPQPSQPNAKRGRKRNDNLPPNRARDVQRAFRARRAAHLEALEARVQELEDENAQFRVALNLPPANRPPLGKGPTGKDKP
;
A
#
# COMPACT_ATOMS: atom_id res chain seq x y z
N MET A 1 -74.47 -7.12 -14.01
CA MET A 1 -73.31 -7.23 -14.89
C MET A 1 -72.32 -6.15 -14.46
N SER A 2 -71.32 -6.49 -13.64
CA SER A 2 -70.23 -5.58 -13.28
C SER A 2 -68.94 -6.28 -13.68
N SER A 3 -68.30 -5.76 -14.72
CA SER A 3 -67.17 -6.40 -15.40
C SER A 3 -65.90 -6.26 -14.58
N SER A 4 -65.24 -7.38 -14.32
CA SER A 4 -63.88 -7.48 -13.80
C SER A 4 -62.86 -7.10 -14.89
N GLU A 5 -62.07 -6.05 -14.66
CA GLU A 5 -60.89 -5.75 -15.48
C GLU A 5 -59.73 -6.71 -15.14
N PRO A 6 -58.98 -7.23 -16.14
CA PRO A 6 -57.82 -8.07 -15.90
C PRO A 6 -56.56 -7.21 -15.61
N PRO A 7 -55.59 -7.71 -14.81
CA PRO A 7 -54.34 -7.01 -14.59
C PRO A 7 -53.48 -7.01 -15.87
N SER A 8 -53.16 -5.81 -16.37
CA SER A 8 -52.24 -5.62 -17.49
C SER A 8 -50.84 -6.12 -17.12
N SER A 9 -50.40 -7.16 -17.83
CA SER A 9 -49.03 -7.67 -17.83
C SER A 9 -48.07 -6.59 -18.37
N GLN A 10 -47.33 -5.94 -17.47
CA GLN A 10 -46.23 -5.05 -17.84
C GLN A 10 -45.08 -5.86 -18.46
N PRO A 11 -44.46 -5.38 -19.56
CA PRO A 11 -43.27 -6.01 -20.13
C PRO A 11 -42.05 -5.85 -19.20
N PRO A 12 -41.05 -6.76 -19.28
CA PRO A 12 -39.85 -6.69 -18.46
C PRO A 12 -39.07 -5.41 -18.76
N GLN A 13 -38.92 -4.57 -17.74
CA GLN A 13 -38.11 -3.35 -17.82
C GLN A 13 -36.64 -3.72 -18.08
N PRO A 14 -35.92 -3.00 -18.96
CA PRO A 14 -34.50 -3.24 -19.16
C PRO A 14 -33.74 -2.93 -17.86
N SER A 15 -33.00 -3.92 -17.37
CA SER A 15 -32.09 -3.75 -16.23
C SER A 15 -31.06 -2.67 -16.57
N GLN A 16 -31.18 -1.51 -15.93
CA GLN A 16 -30.20 -0.43 -16.02
C GLN A 16 -28.81 -0.98 -15.71
N PRO A 17 -27.79 -0.74 -16.56
CA PRO A 17 -26.45 -1.21 -16.26
C PRO A 17 -25.99 -0.54 -14.97
N ASN A 18 -25.74 -1.38 -13.97
CA ASN A 18 -25.19 -1.06 -12.66
C ASN A 18 -24.24 0.14 -12.77
N ALA A 19 -24.70 1.31 -12.30
CA ALA A 19 -23.90 2.53 -12.32
C ALA A 19 -22.63 2.24 -11.52
N LYS A 20 -21.55 1.96 -12.24
CA LYS A 20 -20.24 1.60 -11.68
C LYS A 20 -19.87 2.69 -10.69
N ARG A 21 -20.03 2.38 -9.39
CA ARG A 21 -19.53 3.21 -8.30
C ARG A 21 -18.05 3.45 -8.55
N GLY A 22 -17.68 4.71 -8.77
CA GLY A 22 -16.31 5.10 -9.03
C GLY A 22 -16.20 6.61 -9.18
N ARG A 23 -15.12 7.17 -8.61
CA ARG A 23 -14.73 8.56 -8.87
C ARG A 23 -14.47 8.69 -10.37
N LYS A 24 -15.20 9.59 -11.06
CA LYS A 24 -14.98 9.86 -12.50
C LYS A 24 -13.49 10.08 -12.74
N ARG A 25 -12.91 9.35 -13.71
CA ARG A 25 -11.55 9.63 -14.17
C ARG A 25 -11.55 11.05 -14.73
N ASN A 26 -10.60 11.86 -14.28
CA ASN A 26 -10.44 13.21 -14.79
C ASN A 26 -9.54 13.10 -16.02
N ASP A 27 -10.16 13.20 -17.20
CA ASP A 27 -9.49 13.06 -18.50
C ASP A 27 -8.59 14.26 -18.85
N ASN A 28 -8.65 15.34 -18.06
CA ASN A 28 -7.76 16.50 -18.21
C ASN A 28 -6.38 16.28 -17.58
N LEU A 29 -6.16 15.13 -16.94
CA LEU A 29 -4.88 14.79 -16.33
C LEU A 29 -3.96 14.11 -17.35
N PRO A 30 -2.66 14.42 -17.34
CA PRO A 30 -1.70 13.69 -18.15
C PRO A 30 -1.81 12.17 -17.88
N PRO A 31 -1.79 11.30 -18.90
CA PRO A 31 -1.95 9.85 -18.75
C PRO A 31 -1.00 9.23 -17.73
N ASN A 32 0.20 9.81 -17.59
CA ASN A 32 1.25 9.33 -16.68
C ASN A 32 1.18 9.92 -15.26
N ARG A 33 0.36 10.95 -15.00
CA ARG A 33 0.35 11.66 -13.71
C ARG A 33 0.18 10.72 -12.53
N ALA A 34 -0.72 9.74 -12.63
CA ALA A 34 -0.94 8.77 -11.56
C ALA A 34 0.30 7.88 -11.32
N ARG A 35 0.97 7.44 -12.39
CA ARG A 35 2.19 6.63 -12.31
C ARG A 35 3.35 7.43 -11.74
N ASP A 36 3.48 8.70 -12.12
CA ASP A 36 4.55 9.58 -11.66
C ASP A 36 4.40 9.88 -10.18
N VAL A 37 3.18 10.15 -9.71
CA VAL A 37 2.88 10.30 -8.27
C VAL A 37 3.24 9.03 -7.51
N GLN A 38 2.88 7.85 -8.02
CA GLN A 38 3.24 6.59 -7.39
C GLN A 38 4.76 6.34 -7.38
N ARG A 39 5.45 6.65 -8.48
CA ARG A 39 6.92 6.53 -8.57
C ARG A 39 7.59 7.44 -7.56
N ALA A 40 7.18 8.71 -7.49
CA ALA A 40 7.70 9.67 -6.52
C ALA A 40 7.42 9.24 -5.08
N PHE A 41 6.23 8.70 -4.79
CA PHE A 41 5.91 8.15 -3.48
C PHE A 41 6.80 6.96 -3.11
N ARG A 42 6.97 5.99 -4.04
CA ARG A 42 7.86 4.84 -3.83
C ARG A 42 9.31 5.27 -3.60
N ALA A 43 9.81 6.24 -4.36
CA ALA A 43 11.16 6.78 -4.20
C ALA A 43 11.34 7.42 -2.81
N ARG A 44 10.41 8.27 -2.38
CA ARG A 44 10.45 8.86 -1.02
C ARG A 44 10.39 7.81 0.08
N ARG A 45 9.54 6.78 -0.09
CA ARG A 45 9.44 5.69 0.86
C ARG A 45 10.74 4.88 0.93
N ALA A 46 11.36 4.58 -0.20
CA ALA A 46 12.64 3.88 -0.26
C ALA A 46 13.74 4.68 0.48
N ALA A 47 13.88 5.98 0.17
CA ALA A 47 14.85 6.85 0.85
C ALA A 47 14.60 6.95 2.37
N HIS A 48 13.33 6.98 2.80
CA HIS A 48 13.01 6.99 4.22
C HIS A 48 13.38 5.66 4.92
N LEU A 49 13.10 4.53 4.27
CA LEU A 49 13.48 3.22 4.80
C LEU A 49 15.00 3.07 4.88
N GLU A 50 15.74 3.48 3.85
CA GLU A 50 17.21 3.49 3.85
C GLU A 50 17.78 4.32 5.01
N ALA A 51 17.23 5.52 5.26
CA ALA A 51 17.65 6.35 6.39
C ALA A 51 17.37 5.68 7.75
N LEU A 52 16.25 4.96 7.89
CA LEU A 52 15.95 4.20 9.10
C LEU A 52 16.88 3.00 9.28
N GLU A 53 17.17 2.28 8.19
CA GLU A 53 18.12 1.15 8.18
C GLU A 53 19.51 1.61 8.61
N ALA A 54 20.01 2.73 8.08
CA ALA A 54 21.29 3.31 8.48
C ALA A 54 21.33 3.66 9.97
N ARG A 55 20.29 4.32 10.48
CA ARG A 55 20.22 4.68 11.90
C ARG A 55 20.14 3.46 12.81
N VAL A 56 19.43 2.41 12.40
CA VAL A 56 19.39 1.17 13.16
C VAL A 56 20.76 0.52 13.18
N GLN A 57 21.47 0.47 12.05
CA GLN A 57 22.83 -0.07 11.98
C GLN A 57 23.77 0.66 12.95
N GLU A 58 23.77 1.99 12.95
CA GLU A 58 24.57 2.79 13.90
C GLU A 58 24.27 2.42 15.36
N LEU A 59 22.99 2.31 15.71
CA LEU A 59 22.57 1.92 17.06
C LEU A 59 22.95 0.46 17.40
N GLU A 60 22.91 -0.45 16.44
CA GLU A 60 23.33 -1.84 16.65
C GLU A 60 24.84 -1.94 16.90
N ASP A 61 25.63 -1.17 16.15
CA ASP A 61 27.09 -1.10 16.31
C ASP A 61 27.48 -0.51 17.67
N GLU A 62 26.86 0.61 18.06
CA GLU A 62 27.03 1.21 19.39
C GLU A 62 26.64 0.23 20.50
N ASN A 63 25.50 -0.46 20.35
CA ASN A 63 25.05 -1.44 21.33
C ASN A 63 26.05 -2.59 21.46
N ALA A 64 26.58 -3.09 20.34
CA ALA A 64 27.59 -4.15 20.35
C ALA A 64 28.85 -3.70 21.11
N GLN A 65 29.32 -2.48 20.89
CA GLN A 65 30.46 -1.91 21.60
C GLN A 65 30.19 -1.79 23.11
N PHE A 66 29.02 -1.29 23.51
CA PHE A 66 28.64 -1.21 24.93
C PHE A 66 28.55 -2.58 25.60
N ARG A 67 28.04 -3.59 24.89
CA ARG A 67 27.97 -4.95 25.43
C ARG A 67 29.37 -5.53 25.66
N VAL A 68 30.31 -5.30 24.76
CA VAL A 68 31.72 -5.68 24.95
C VAL A 68 32.31 -4.95 26.15
N ALA A 69 32.14 -3.63 26.23
CA ALA A 69 32.69 -2.81 27.31
C ALA A 69 32.16 -3.19 28.70
N LEU A 70 30.91 -3.67 28.77
CA LEU A 70 30.23 -4.06 30.00
C LEU A 70 30.27 -5.58 30.27
N ASN A 71 31.04 -6.35 29.48
CA ASN A 71 31.09 -7.82 29.54
C ASN A 71 29.71 -8.49 29.50
N LEU A 72 28.77 -7.92 28.74
CA LEU A 72 27.44 -8.48 28.55
C LEU A 72 27.47 -9.54 27.43
N PRO A 73 26.61 -10.57 27.50
CA PRO A 73 26.51 -11.57 26.43
C PRO A 73 26.11 -10.91 25.10
N PRO A 74 26.32 -11.52 23.92
CA PRO A 74 25.86 -10.95 22.64
C PRO A 74 24.34 -10.68 22.60
N ALA A 75 23.91 -9.77 21.71
CA ALA A 75 22.49 -9.51 21.52
C ALA A 75 21.81 -10.69 20.82
N ASN A 76 20.75 -11.24 21.41
CA ASN A 76 19.99 -12.34 20.82
C ASN A 76 18.86 -11.80 19.94
N ARG A 77 19.19 -11.33 18.73
CA ARG A 77 18.21 -10.87 17.75
C ARG A 77 18.61 -11.27 16.33
N PRO A 78 17.64 -11.69 15.50
CA PRO A 78 17.92 -12.02 14.11
C PRO A 78 18.23 -10.74 13.31
N PRO A 79 19.04 -10.86 12.24
CA PRO A 79 19.34 -9.72 11.38
C PRO A 79 18.06 -9.21 10.70
N LEU A 80 17.94 -7.88 10.60
CA LEU A 80 16.85 -7.26 9.87
C LEU A 80 17.06 -7.43 8.36
N GLY A 81 15.98 -7.69 7.63
CA GLY A 81 16.00 -7.67 6.17
C GLY A 81 16.23 -6.26 5.64
N LYS A 82 16.87 -6.14 4.48
CA LYS A 82 17.25 -4.84 3.88
C LYS A 82 16.31 -4.42 2.75
N GLY A 83 16.33 -3.11 2.49
CA GLY A 83 15.73 -2.48 1.33
C GLY A 83 14.22 -2.36 1.37
N PRO A 84 13.59 -1.84 0.30
CA PRO A 84 12.19 -1.41 0.33
C PRO A 84 11.19 -2.55 0.55
N THR A 85 11.62 -3.81 0.38
CA THR A 85 10.78 -5.00 0.60
C THR A 85 11.19 -5.82 1.83
N GLY A 86 12.29 -5.45 2.50
CA GLY A 86 12.85 -6.23 3.61
C GLY A 86 13.32 -7.63 3.21
N LYS A 87 13.54 -7.87 1.91
CA LYS A 87 13.92 -9.16 1.33
C LYS A 87 15.16 -9.05 0.44
N ASP A 88 15.83 -7.92 0.43
CA ASP A 88 17.04 -7.77 -0.36
C ASP A 88 18.08 -8.76 0.17
N LYS A 89 18.77 -9.43 -0.76
CA LYS A 89 19.76 -10.46 -0.42
C LYS A 89 20.90 -9.77 0.36
N PRO A 90 21.38 -10.38 1.47
CA PRO A 90 22.50 -9.83 2.24
C PRO A 90 23.77 -9.67 1.40
#